data_AF-A0A519YW25-F1
#
_entry.id   AF-A0A519YW25-F1
#
_cell.length_a   1.000
_cell.length_b   1.000
_cell.length_c   1.000
_cell.angle_alpha   90.00
_cell.angle_beta   90.00
_cell.angle_gamma   90.00
#
_symmetry.space_group_name_H-M   'P 1'
#
loop_
_entity.id
_entity.type
_entity.pdbx_description
1 polymer ?
#
loop_
_entity_poly.entity_id
_entity_poly.type
_entity_poly.pdbx_seq_one_letter_code
_entity_poly.pdbx_strand_id
1 'polypeptide(L)'
;MSTSNPKSPPQGDTLPRVKGKSSPRLPHEHDESADSQHTEEPRPEIQQAHADLERGLVDTDRSPVTDEVYHRTRESDKTGGEATKPRP
;
A
#
# COMPACT_ATOMS: atom_id res chain seq x y z
N MET A 1 -9.68 14.51 -36.11
CA MET A 1 -9.05 13.41 -35.34
C MET A 1 -9.49 13.59 -33.89
N SER A 2 -10.46 12.82 -33.43
CA SER A 2 -11.01 12.93 -32.07
C SER A 2 -10.32 11.92 -31.17
N THR A 3 -9.64 12.40 -30.13
CA THR A 3 -9.01 11.56 -29.11
C THR A 3 -10.05 11.17 -28.06
N SER A 4 -10.27 9.86 -27.90
CA SER A 4 -11.16 9.28 -26.91
C SER A 4 -10.63 9.50 -25.49
N ASN A 5 -11.45 10.08 -24.62
CA ASN A 5 -11.20 10.25 -23.20
C ASN A 5 -11.09 8.87 -22.50
N PRO A 6 -10.10 8.58 -21.63
CA PRO A 6 -10.02 7.30 -20.95
C PRO A 6 -11.18 7.14 -19.95
N LYS A 7 -11.82 5.97 -19.99
CA LYS A 7 -12.96 5.58 -19.16
C LYS A 7 -12.51 5.35 -17.72
N SER A 8 -12.99 6.17 -16.78
CA SER A 8 -12.78 5.97 -15.34
C SER A 8 -13.28 4.59 -14.89
N PRO A 9 -12.61 3.95 -13.90
CA PRO A 9 -13.05 2.66 -13.36
C PRO A 9 -14.45 2.78 -12.74
N PRO A 10 -15.26 1.69 -12.73
CA PRO A 10 -16.59 1.70 -12.15
C PRO A 10 -16.49 2.05 -10.66
N GLN A 11 -17.12 3.16 -10.31
CA GLN A 11 -17.26 3.61 -8.93
C GLN A 11 -18.13 2.59 -8.20
N GLY A 12 -17.59 1.91 -7.19
CA GLY A 12 -18.35 0.92 -6.43
C GLY A 12 -19.56 1.58 -5.77
N ASP A 13 -20.76 1.05 -6.01
CA ASP A 13 -22.04 1.55 -5.46
C ASP A 13 -22.22 1.24 -3.96
N THR A 14 -21.15 1.33 -3.17
CA THR A 14 -21.23 1.21 -1.71
C THR A 14 -21.67 2.55 -1.15
N LEU A 15 -22.97 2.83 -1.22
CA LEU A 15 -23.54 4.04 -0.65
C LEU A 15 -23.34 4.03 0.89
N PRO A 16 -22.85 5.12 1.51
CA PRO A 16 -22.65 5.20 2.96
C PRO A 16 -23.95 5.15 3.78
N ARG A 17 -25.11 5.09 3.11
CA ARG A 17 -26.44 5.08 3.71
C ARG A 17 -27.40 4.17 2.94
N VAL A 18 -27.90 3.14 3.62
CA VAL A 18 -29.06 2.35 3.18
C VAL A 18 -30.32 2.93 3.82
N LYS A 19 -31.34 3.27 3.02
CA LYS A 19 -32.70 3.67 3.49
C LYS A 19 -32.81 4.97 4.32
N GLY A 20 -31.95 5.97 4.07
CA GLY A 20 -32.26 7.35 4.47
C GLY A 20 -32.15 7.69 5.97
N LYS A 21 -31.82 6.75 6.86
CA LYS A 21 -31.65 7.01 8.31
C LYS A 21 -30.21 6.80 8.74
N SER A 22 -29.58 7.83 9.31
CA SER A 22 -28.32 7.70 10.04
C SER A 22 -28.67 7.58 11.51
N SER A 23 -28.50 6.39 12.06
CA SER A 23 -28.35 6.23 13.49
C SER A 23 -26.89 6.54 13.86
N PRO A 24 -26.61 7.06 15.06
CA PRO A 24 -25.24 7.17 15.56
C PRO A 24 -24.59 5.77 15.51
N ARG A 25 -23.49 5.65 14.77
CA ARG A 25 -22.76 4.39 14.63
C ARG A 25 -22.00 4.08 15.91
N LEU A 26 -21.91 2.79 16.25
CA LEU A 26 -21.11 2.33 17.39
C LEU A 26 -19.61 2.52 17.07
N PRO A 27 -18.73 2.71 18.08
CA PRO A 27 -17.32 3.00 17.86
C PRO A 27 -16.58 2.03 16.93
N HIS A 28 -16.98 0.75 16.93
CA HIS A 28 -16.38 -0.30 16.10
C HIS A 28 -16.92 -0.36 14.65
N GLU A 29 -17.87 0.49 14.28
CA GLU A 29 -18.44 0.58 12.92
C GLU A 29 -17.83 1.73 12.09
N HIS A 30 -16.95 2.54 12.68
CA HIS A 30 -16.38 3.74 12.03
C HIS A 30 -15.12 3.48 11.22
N ASP A 31 -14.40 2.39 11.50
CA ASP A 31 -13.03 2.21 10.99
C ASP A 31 -12.98 1.87 9.47
N GLU A 32 -14.06 1.32 8.92
CA GLU A 32 -14.09 0.82 7.53
C GLU A 32 -15.17 1.46 6.64
N SER A 33 -15.84 2.52 7.10
CA SER A 33 -16.96 3.10 6.37
C SER A 33 -16.52 4.10 5.27
N ALA A 34 -17.20 4.06 4.12
CA ALA A 34 -16.86 4.87 2.94
C ALA A 34 -16.96 6.39 3.18
N ASP A 35 -17.81 6.83 4.11
CA ASP A 35 -17.89 8.23 4.54
C ASP A 35 -16.68 8.69 5.36
N SER A 36 -15.94 7.78 6.00
CA SER A 36 -14.65 8.07 6.63
C SER A 36 -13.56 8.40 5.61
N GLN A 37 -13.80 8.07 4.33
CA GLN A 37 -12.91 8.36 3.20
C GLN A 37 -13.30 9.64 2.44
N HIS A 38 -14.39 10.32 2.84
CA HIS A 38 -14.75 11.61 2.26
C HIS A 38 -13.96 12.74 2.93
N THR A 39 -12.93 13.20 2.23
CA THR A 39 -12.28 14.49 2.48
C THR A 39 -12.40 15.33 1.22
N GLU A 40 -12.87 16.58 1.34
CA GLU A 40 -13.02 17.49 0.18
C GLU A 40 -11.67 17.86 -0.44
N GLU A 41 -10.63 17.91 0.37
CA GLU A 41 -9.26 18.20 -0.05
C GLU A 41 -8.31 17.04 0.28
N PRO A 42 -7.22 16.86 -0.50
CA PRO A 42 -6.18 15.91 -0.14
C PRO A 42 -5.62 16.23 1.24
N ARG A 43 -5.47 15.21 2.08
CA ARG A 43 -4.89 15.35 3.41
C ARG A 43 -3.47 15.94 3.32
N PRO A 44 -3.03 16.73 4.31
CA PRO A 44 -1.74 17.41 4.26
C PRO A 44 -0.57 16.43 4.06
N GLU A 45 -0.65 15.21 4.60
CA GLU A 45 0.36 14.16 4.41
C GLU A 45 0.47 13.72 2.95
N ILE A 46 -0.66 13.66 2.23
CA ILE A 46 -0.70 13.29 0.81
C ILE A 46 -0.13 14.41 -0.05
N GLN A 47 -0.42 15.67 0.28
CA GLN A 47 0.15 16.83 -0.42
C GLN A 47 1.68 16.88 -0.27
N GLN A 48 2.17 16.59 0.94
CA GLN A 48 3.59 16.52 1.21
C GLN A 48 4.26 15.40 0.41
N ALA A 49 3.70 14.19 0.44
CA ALA A 49 4.21 13.06 -0.34
C ALA A 49 4.28 13.38 -1.85
N HIS A 50 3.28 14.08 -2.39
CA HIS A 50 3.30 14.55 -3.77
C HIS A 50 4.46 15.52 -4.03
N ALA A 51 4.63 16.54 -3.18
CA ALA A 51 5.70 17.51 -3.30
C ALA A 51 7.10 16.86 -3.18
N ASP A 52 7.23 15.82 -2.36
CA ASP A 52 8.48 15.05 -2.22
C ASP A 52 8.82 14.31 -3.51
N LEU A 53 7.84 13.66 -4.14
CA LEU A 53 8.00 13.01 -5.45
C LEU A 53 8.32 14.00 -6.57
N GLU A 54 7.64 15.16 -6.62
CA GLU A 54 7.92 16.21 -7.61
C GLU A 54 9.34 16.77 -7.48
N ARG A 55 9.87 16.83 -6.26
CA ARG A 55 11.26 17.24 -5.99
C ARG A 55 12.27 16.11 -6.28
N GLY A 56 11.81 14.92 -6.64
CA GLY A 56 12.65 13.75 -6.89
C GLY A 56 13.23 13.13 -5.61
N LEU A 57 12.60 13.35 -4.46
CA LEU A 57 13.03 12.76 -3.20
C LEU A 57 12.75 11.25 -3.27
N VAL A 58 13.81 10.45 -3.20
CA VAL A 58 13.75 8.99 -3.18
C VAL A 58 13.68 8.54 -1.72
N ASP A 59 13.03 7.40 -1.48
CA ASP A 59 13.05 6.77 -0.17
C ASP A 59 14.51 6.60 0.32
N THR A 60 14.72 6.92 1.59
CA THR A 60 16.04 6.85 2.25
C THR A 60 16.18 5.62 3.11
N ASP A 61 15.14 4.78 3.14
CA ASP A 61 15.18 3.51 3.83
C ASP A 61 16.30 2.60 3.29
N ARG A 62 16.80 1.73 4.15
CA ARG A 62 17.74 0.68 3.77
C ARG A 62 17.04 -0.65 3.57
N SER A 63 15.71 -0.65 3.60
CA SER A 63 14.90 -1.87 3.60
C SER A 63 15.17 -2.71 2.35
N PRO A 64 15.18 -2.15 1.12
CA PRO A 64 15.44 -2.93 -0.09
C PRO A 64 16.82 -3.59 -0.10
N VAL A 65 17.86 -2.84 0.31
CA VAL A 65 19.23 -3.36 0.37
C VAL A 65 19.36 -4.42 1.46
N THR A 66 18.72 -4.22 2.60
CA THR A 66 18.75 -5.17 3.72
C THR A 66 18.03 -6.46 3.35
N ASP A 67 16.90 -6.35 2.66
CA ASP A 67 16.12 -7.48 2.16
C ASP A 67 16.92 -8.30 1.13
N GLU A 68 17.56 -7.64 0.16
CA GLU A 68 18.44 -8.29 -0.81
C GLU A 68 19.58 -9.07 -0.13
N VAL A 69 20.28 -8.43 0.83
CA VAL A 69 21.37 -9.06 1.59
C VAL A 69 20.86 -10.26 2.38
N TYR A 70 19.73 -10.12 3.07
CA TYR A 70 19.13 -11.20 3.84
C TYR A 70 18.80 -12.40 2.96
N HIS A 71 18.11 -12.18 1.85
CA HIS A 71 17.80 -13.24 0.89
C HIS A 71 19.06 -13.91 0.34
N ARG A 72 20.05 -13.13 -0.10
CA ARG A 72 21.32 -13.65 -0.61
C ARG A 72 22.04 -14.52 0.41
N THR A 73 22.17 -14.07 1.66
CA THR A 73 22.84 -14.83 2.72
C THR A 73 22.07 -16.11 3.06
N ARG A 74 20.73 -16.06 3.11
CA ARG A 74 19.93 -17.25 3.35
C ARG A 74 20.03 -18.28 2.22
N GLU A 75 20.12 -17.86 0.97
CA GLU A 75 20.33 -18.77 -0.16
C GLU A 75 21.76 -19.35 -0.19
N SER A 76 22.77 -18.58 0.21
CA SER A 76 24.14 -19.11 0.35
C SER A 76 24.25 -20.16 1.47
N ASP A 77 23.55 -19.96 2.58
CA ASP A 77 23.52 -20.94 3.68
C ASP A 77 22.82 -22.24 3.28
N LYS A 78 21.80 -22.16 2.40
CA LYS A 78 21.11 -23.34 1.86
C LYS A 78 21.97 -24.12 0.86
N THR A 79 22.78 -23.44 0.06
CA THR A 79 23.64 -24.07 -0.96
C THR A 79 24.96 -24.57 -0.39
N GLY A 80 25.42 -24.07 0.77
CA GLY A 80 26.63 -24.52 1.46
C GLY A 80 26.45 -25.71 2.41
N GLY A 81 25.24 -26.24 2.57
CA GLY A 81 24.92 -27.32 3.52
C GLY A 81 25.16 -28.75 3.05
N GLU A 82 25.48 -28.99 1.77
CA GLU A 82 25.74 -30.32 1.22
C GLU A 82 27.24 -30.66 1.25
N ALA A 83 27.85 -30.62 2.44
CA ALA A 83 29.18 -31.17 2.68
C ALA A 83 29.05 -32.57 3.30
N THR A 84 29.29 -33.58 2.46
CA THR A 84 29.39 -35.01 2.79
C THR A 84 30.31 -35.21 4.00
N LYS A 85 29.75 -35.63 5.15
CA LYS A 85 30.57 -36.15 6.25
C LYS A 85 31.14 -37.52 5.84
N PRO A 86 32.46 -37.76 5.91
CA PRO A 86 32.99 -39.10 5.69
C PRO A 86 32.48 -40.01 6.81
N ARG A 87 31.92 -41.16 6.44
CA ARG A 87 31.58 -42.23 7.40
C ARG A 87 32.88 -42.85 7.94
N PRO A 88 32.96 -43.17 9.25
CA PRO A 88 34.05 -43.98 9.80
C PRO A 88 34.01 -45.42 9.27
#